data_AF-A0A165CEX8-F1
#
_entry.id   AF-A0A165CEX8-F1
#
_cell.length_a   1.000
_cell.length_b   1.000
_cell.length_c   1.000
_cell.angle_alpha   90.00
_cell.angle_beta   90.00
_cell.angle_gamma   90.00
#
_symmetry.space_group_name_H-M   'P 1'
#
loop_
_entity.id
_entity.type
_entity.pdbx_description
1 polymer ?
#
loop_
_entity_poly.entity_id
_entity_poly.type
_entity_poly.pdbx_seq_one_letter_code
_entity_poly.pdbx_strand_id
1 'polypeptide(L)'
;MADCAPETKTSEGKRVCQVIKLRKEHAEEYKRIHASVWPGVLAALRRAHIVDYSIHLLSSPPYPSLPGEELAGLLIATFKYVGSNWEGDMRAVAEDEETRRWWGVTDGMQASFVKGAEGSEAGEWWTDCEEVFRFEG
;
A
#
# COMPACT_ATOMS: atom_id res chain seq x y z
N MET A 1 -4.26 -22.73 -27.59
CA MET A 1 -4.88 -23.18 -26.33
C MET A 1 -4.00 -22.65 -25.23
N ALA A 2 -4.40 -21.53 -24.62
CA ALA A 2 -3.64 -20.90 -23.56
C ALA A 2 -3.93 -21.66 -22.26
N ASP A 3 -2.86 -22.15 -21.66
CA ASP A 3 -2.86 -22.86 -20.39
C ASP A 3 -3.18 -21.83 -19.29
N CYS A 4 -4.44 -21.77 -18.88
CA CYS A 4 -4.87 -20.93 -17.76
C CYS A 4 -4.52 -21.71 -16.49
N ALA A 5 -3.43 -21.33 -15.83
CA ALA A 5 -3.07 -21.89 -14.54
C ALA A 5 -4.27 -21.75 -13.58
N PRO A 6 -4.58 -22.78 -12.77
CA PRO A 6 -5.72 -22.73 -11.88
C PRO A 6 -5.50 -21.63 -10.83
N GLU A 7 -6.41 -20.65 -10.80
CA GLU A 7 -6.53 -19.70 -9.70
C GLU A 7 -6.63 -20.47 -8.39
N THR A 8 -5.58 -20.38 -7.59
CA THR A 8 -5.53 -21.04 -6.29
C THR A 8 -6.46 -20.26 -5.37
N LYS A 9 -7.71 -20.73 -5.22
CA LYS A 9 -8.57 -20.31 -4.12
C LYS A 9 -7.90 -20.72 -2.82
N THR A 10 -7.14 -19.83 -2.21
CA THR A 10 -6.76 -19.99 -0.81
C THR A 10 -7.99 -19.66 0.02
N SER A 11 -8.44 -20.61 0.83
CA SER A 11 -9.50 -20.42 1.83
C SER A 11 -9.14 -19.39 2.93
N GLU A 12 -8.01 -18.70 2.79
CA GLU A 12 -7.33 -17.89 3.80
C GLU A 12 -7.13 -16.42 3.37
N GLY A 13 -7.59 -16.03 2.17
CA GLY A 13 -7.42 -14.68 1.61
C GLY A 13 -6.02 -14.42 1.01
N LYS A 14 -5.89 -13.35 0.24
CA LYS A 14 -4.61 -12.87 -0.33
C LYS A 14 -3.94 -11.94 0.67
N ARG A 15 -2.70 -12.24 1.08
CA ARG A 15 -1.86 -11.32 1.85
C ARG A 15 -1.03 -10.46 0.91
N VAL A 16 -0.89 -9.19 1.26
CA VAL A 16 -0.09 -8.24 0.52
C VAL A 16 0.88 -7.58 1.48
N CYS A 17 2.13 -7.48 1.05
CA CYS A 17 3.17 -6.69 1.69
C CYS A 17 3.71 -5.73 0.64
N GLN A 18 3.81 -4.46 0.97
CA GLN A 18 4.18 -3.39 0.05
C GLN A 18 5.12 -2.42 0.73
N VAL A 19 6.05 -1.85 -0.04
CA VAL A 19 7.04 -0.89 0.46
C VAL A 19 7.06 0.39 -0.37
N ILE A 20 7.24 1.53 0.31
CA ILE A 20 7.47 2.84 -0.32
C ILE A 20 8.40 3.68 0.55
N LYS A 21 9.02 4.72 -0.02
CA LYS A 21 9.86 5.66 0.72
C LYS A 21 9.01 6.75 1.35
N LEU A 22 9.35 7.17 2.57
CA LEU A 22 8.79 8.37 3.22
C LEU A 22 9.79 9.51 3.15
N ARG A 23 9.37 10.66 2.61
CA ARG A 23 10.18 11.87 2.55
C ARG A 23 10.42 12.40 3.96
N LYS A 24 11.64 12.86 4.22
CA LYS A 24 12.10 13.26 5.56
C LYS A 24 11.23 14.36 6.20
N GLU A 25 10.85 15.35 5.41
CA GLU A 25 10.07 16.51 5.81
C GLU A 25 8.63 16.18 6.22
N HIS A 26 8.12 15.00 5.83
CA HIS A 26 6.73 14.60 6.07
C HIS A 26 6.56 13.55 7.17
N ALA A 27 7.63 13.16 7.87
CA ALA A 27 7.60 12.06 8.84
C ALA A 27 6.51 12.20 9.92
N GLU A 28 6.46 13.35 10.58
CA GLU A 28 5.51 13.59 11.67
C GLU A 28 4.09 13.84 11.15
N GLU A 29 3.96 14.54 10.03
CA GLU A 29 2.67 14.79 9.41
C GLU A 29 2.02 13.47 8.95
N TYR A 30 2.80 12.59 8.34
CA TYR A 30 2.34 11.27 7.91
C TYR A 30 1.75 10.48 9.07
N LYS A 31 2.44 10.43 10.22
CA LYS A 31 1.94 9.78 11.44
C LYS A 31 0.65 10.45 11.94
N ARG A 32 0.63 11.79 11.98
CA ARG A 32 -0.51 12.57 12.47
C ARG A 32 -1.77 12.29 11.67
N ILE A 33 -1.68 12.29 10.34
CA ILE A 33 -2.86 12.05 9.49
C ILE A 33 -3.29 10.57 9.55
N HIS A 34 -2.37 9.62 9.66
CA HIS A 34 -2.71 8.19 9.76
C HIS A 34 -3.25 7.80 11.15
N ALA A 35 -3.01 8.60 12.18
CA ALA A 35 -3.69 8.46 13.47
C ALA A 35 -5.18 8.87 13.40
N SER A 36 -5.62 9.51 12.32
CA SER A 36 -6.99 10.00 12.13
C SER A 36 -7.40 9.91 10.66
N VAL A 37 -7.24 8.71 10.07
CA VAL A 37 -7.64 8.43 8.69
C VAL A 37 -9.11 8.80 8.48
N TRP A 38 -9.41 9.38 7.33
CA TRP A 38 -10.77 9.80 7.01
C TRP A 38 -11.74 8.60 7.01
N PRO A 39 -12.94 8.74 7.62
CA PRO A 39 -13.88 7.64 7.72
C PRO A 39 -14.30 7.02 6.39
N GLY A 40 -14.46 7.80 5.31
CA GLY A 40 -14.86 7.25 4.01
C GLY A 40 -13.73 6.46 3.33
N VAL A 41 -12.46 6.81 3.55
CA VAL A 41 -11.30 5.99 3.13
C VAL A 41 -11.34 4.63 3.82
N LEU A 42 -11.55 4.61 5.15
CA LEU A 42 -11.69 3.35 5.90
C LEU A 42 -12.91 2.54 5.44
N ALA A 43 -14.01 3.22 5.11
CA ALA A 43 -15.20 2.57 4.57
C ALA A 43 -14.96 1.98 3.18
N ALA A 44 -14.19 2.65 2.32
CA ALA A 44 -13.81 2.14 1.00
C ALA A 44 -12.98 0.86 1.12
N LEU A 45 -11.95 0.87 1.97
CA LEU A 45 -11.13 -0.32 2.27
C LEU A 45 -11.99 -1.49 2.78
N ARG A 46 -12.95 -1.21 3.68
CA ARG A 46 -13.87 -2.23 4.20
C ARG A 46 -14.79 -2.81 3.11
N ARG A 47 -15.34 -1.97 2.22
CA ARG A 47 -16.16 -2.43 1.09
C ARG A 47 -15.37 -3.31 0.12
N ALA A 48 -14.06 -3.04 0.00
CA ALA A 48 -13.12 -3.81 -0.83
C ALA A 48 -12.53 -5.04 -0.13
N HIS A 49 -13.11 -5.45 1.01
CA HIS A 49 -12.70 -6.65 1.76
C HIS A 49 -11.23 -6.63 2.21
N ILE A 50 -10.67 -5.44 2.43
CA ILE A 50 -9.35 -5.24 3.02
C ILE A 50 -9.48 -5.25 4.54
N VAL A 51 -8.74 -6.14 5.20
CA VAL A 51 -8.71 -6.33 6.64
C VAL A 51 -7.27 -6.47 7.12
N ASP A 52 -7.06 -6.33 8.43
CA ASP A 52 -5.73 -6.50 9.04
C ASP A 52 -4.66 -5.60 8.38
N TYR A 53 -5.05 -4.36 8.03
CA TYR A 53 -4.18 -3.41 7.35
C TYR A 53 -3.37 -2.58 8.36
N SER A 54 -2.06 -2.75 8.35
CA SER A 54 -1.09 -1.92 9.07
C SER A 54 -0.09 -1.26 8.11
N ILE A 55 0.45 -0.11 8.53
CA ILE A 55 1.59 0.54 7.90
C ILE A 55 2.64 0.79 8.97
N HIS A 56 3.84 0.24 8.78
CA HIS A 56 4.97 0.37 9.69
C HIS A 56 6.01 1.33 9.11
N LEU A 57 6.62 2.16 9.95
CA LEU A 57 7.75 3.00 9.55
C LEU A 57 9.06 2.38 10.06
N LEU A 58 9.95 2.02 9.14
CA LEU A 58 11.34 1.71 9.41
C LEU A 58 12.18 2.97 9.20
N SER A 59 12.64 3.62 10.28
CA SER A 59 13.44 4.85 10.20
C SER A 59 14.83 4.63 9.59
N SER A 60 15.36 5.67 8.94
CA SER A 60 16.72 5.68 8.38
C SER A 60 17.81 5.81 9.48
N PRO A 61 18.94 5.06 9.48
CA PRO A 61 19.31 3.88 8.68
C PRO A 61 19.33 2.55 9.48
N PRO A 62 19.23 1.40 8.75
CA PRO A 62 20.45 0.65 8.43
C PRO A 62 20.76 0.41 6.92
N TYR A 63 20.16 1.13 5.97
CA TYR A 63 20.34 0.90 4.51
C TYR A 63 20.85 2.13 3.74
N PRO A 64 21.58 1.94 2.61
CA PRO A 64 22.05 3.06 1.78
C PRO A 64 20.87 3.74 1.05
N SER A 65 20.77 5.06 1.19
CA SER A 65 19.90 5.89 0.35
C SER A 65 20.61 6.28 -0.94
N LEU A 66 19.86 6.58 -2.00
CA LEU A 66 20.46 7.14 -3.22
C LEU A 66 21.04 8.53 -2.91
N PRO A 67 22.11 8.96 -3.61
CA PRO A 67 22.66 10.30 -3.45
C PRO A 67 21.56 11.36 -3.65
N GLY A 68 21.41 12.26 -2.68
CA GLY A 68 20.41 13.32 -2.71
C GLY A 68 19.02 12.92 -2.22
N GLU A 69 18.80 11.67 -1.79
CA GLU A 69 17.55 11.27 -1.14
C GLU A 69 17.59 11.52 0.37
N GLU A 70 16.78 12.48 0.82
CA GLU A 70 16.50 12.69 2.24
C GLU A 70 15.22 11.96 2.63
N LEU A 71 15.39 10.81 3.28
CA LEU A 71 14.27 9.96 3.70
C LEU A 71 14.14 9.94 5.22
N ALA A 72 12.89 9.93 5.69
CA ALA A 72 12.57 9.58 7.07
C ALA A 72 12.80 8.08 7.31
N GLY A 73 12.52 7.26 6.29
CA GLY A 73 12.47 5.82 6.41
C GLY A 73 11.72 5.14 5.26
N LEU A 74 11.48 3.84 5.41
CA LEU A 74 10.58 3.06 4.58
C LEU A 74 9.24 2.88 5.28
N LEU A 75 8.17 3.03 4.53
CA LEU A 75 6.83 2.60 4.93
C LEU A 75 6.60 1.20 4.41
N ILE A 76 6.17 0.31 5.29
CA ILE A 76 5.89 -1.10 5.00
C ILE A 76 4.42 -1.33 5.30
N ALA A 77 3.61 -1.45 4.26
CA ALA A 77 2.19 -1.73 4.33
C ALA A 77 1.96 -3.24 4.27
N THR A 78 1.15 -3.77 5.18
CA THR A 78 0.68 -5.16 5.11
C THR A 78 -0.81 -5.22 5.32
N PHE A 79 -1.51 -6.01 4.49
CA PHE A 79 -2.95 -6.23 4.65
C PHE A 79 -3.38 -7.60 4.13
N LYS A 80 -4.58 -8.02 4.54
CA LYS A 80 -5.27 -9.20 4.02
C LYS A 80 -6.46 -8.78 3.19
N TYR A 81 -6.60 -9.40 2.04
CA TYR A 81 -7.78 -9.31 1.21
C TYR A 81 -8.56 -10.61 1.31
N VAL A 82 -9.83 -10.51 1.73
CA VAL A 82 -10.70 -11.67 1.99
C VAL A 82 -11.91 -11.72 1.04
N GLY A 83 -11.92 -10.89 0.00
CA GLY A 83 -12.96 -10.87 -1.03
C GLY A 83 -12.77 -11.94 -2.10
N SER A 84 -13.67 -11.95 -3.09
CA SER A 84 -13.65 -12.92 -4.20
C SER A 84 -13.34 -12.33 -5.58
N ASN A 85 -13.23 -11.00 -5.71
CA ASN A 85 -12.92 -10.31 -6.96
C ASN A 85 -11.88 -9.18 -6.73
N TRP A 86 -10.60 -9.55 -6.66
CA TRP A 86 -9.51 -8.61 -6.33
C TRP A 86 -9.50 -7.40 -7.26
N GLU A 87 -9.53 -7.63 -8.57
CA GLU A 87 -9.46 -6.56 -9.57
C GLU A 87 -10.66 -5.62 -9.49
N GLY A 88 -11.86 -6.17 -9.28
CA GLY A 88 -13.08 -5.38 -9.10
C GLY A 88 -13.03 -4.52 -7.83
N ASP A 89 -12.59 -5.11 -6.73
CA ASP A 89 -12.54 -4.41 -5.43
C ASP A 89 -11.45 -3.33 -5.42
N MET A 90 -10.27 -3.60 -5.97
CA MET A 90 -9.20 -2.59 -6.07
C MET A 90 -9.55 -1.47 -7.06
N ARG A 91 -10.25 -1.78 -8.15
CA ARG A 91 -10.80 -0.74 -9.05
C ARG A 91 -11.82 0.14 -8.34
N ALA A 92 -12.71 -0.44 -7.53
CA ALA A 92 -13.69 0.33 -6.76
C ALA A 92 -13.03 1.25 -5.72
N VAL A 93 -11.91 0.84 -5.12
CA VAL A 93 -11.08 1.70 -4.25
C VAL A 93 -10.45 2.84 -5.04
N ALA A 94 -9.91 2.55 -6.23
CA ALA A 94 -9.30 3.57 -7.08
C ALA A 94 -10.30 4.60 -7.63
N GLU A 95 -11.56 4.21 -7.82
CA GLU A 95 -12.63 5.09 -8.27
C GLU A 95 -13.30 5.88 -7.12
N ASP A 96 -13.05 5.52 -5.86
CA ASP A 96 -13.65 6.16 -4.68
C ASP A 96 -13.11 7.59 -4.47
N GLU A 97 -14.02 8.57 -4.43
CA GLU A 97 -13.66 9.99 -4.37
C GLU A 97 -12.90 10.38 -3.09
N GLU A 98 -13.24 9.80 -1.93
CA GLU A 98 -12.52 10.09 -0.69
C GLU A 98 -11.12 9.49 -0.71
N THR A 99 -10.97 8.29 -1.27
CA THR A 99 -9.67 7.62 -1.45
C THR A 99 -8.76 8.43 -2.35
N ARG A 100 -9.26 8.91 -3.49
CA ARG A 100 -8.48 9.77 -4.41
C ARG A 100 -8.06 11.09 -3.77
N ARG A 101 -8.95 11.73 -3.01
CA ARG A 101 -8.62 12.94 -2.25
C ARG A 101 -7.57 12.68 -1.18
N TRP A 102 -7.61 11.52 -0.53
CA TRP A 102 -6.62 11.08 0.44
C TRP A 102 -5.25 10.87 -0.22
N TRP A 103 -5.20 10.20 -1.39
CA TRP A 103 -3.97 10.05 -2.17
C TRP A 103 -3.36 11.37 -2.59
N GLY A 104 -4.17 12.36 -2.99
CA GLY A 104 -3.71 13.72 -3.27
C GLY A 104 -2.96 14.39 -2.11
N VAL A 105 -3.17 13.92 -0.87
CA VAL A 105 -2.40 14.35 0.32
C VAL A 105 -1.19 13.44 0.56
N THR A 106 -1.38 12.13 0.55
CA THR A 106 -0.32 11.17 0.96
C THR A 106 0.77 10.97 -0.07
N ASP A 107 0.45 11.05 -1.37
CA ASP A 107 1.42 10.80 -2.44
C ASP A 107 2.56 11.83 -2.40
N GLY A 108 2.23 13.09 -2.08
CA GLY A 108 3.22 14.16 -1.88
C GLY A 108 4.19 13.89 -0.73
N MET A 109 3.81 13.05 0.23
CA MET A 109 4.66 12.66 1.37
C MET A 109 5.60 11.51 1.03
N GLN A 110 5.36 10.82 -0.08
CA GLN A 110 5.97 9.55 -0.44
C GLN A 110 6.88 9.69 -1.66
N ALA A 111 7.73 8.69 -1.86
CA ALA A 111 8.45 8.50 -3.12
C ALA A 111 8.46 7.01 -3.49
N SER A 112 8.02 6.71 -4.71
CA SER A 112 7.93 5.34 -5.22
C SER A 112 9.30 4.75 -5.55
N PHE A 113 9.41 3.42 -5.46
CA PHE A 113 10.49 2.64 -6.07
C PHE A 113 10.20 2.28 -7.54
N VAL A 114 8.94 2.41 -7.97
CA VAL A 114 8.51 2.16 -9.34
C VAL A 114 9.03 3.28 -10.23
N LYS A 115 9.81 2.91 -11.25
CA LYS A 115 10.44 3.86 -12.17
C LYS A 115 9.38 4.57 -12.99
N GLY A 116 9.33 5.90 -12.88
CA GLY A 116 8.40 6.75 -13.64
C GLY A 116 7.00 6.83 -13.05
N ALA A 117 6.79 6.34 -11.82
CA ALA A 117 5.52 6.51 -11.14
C ALA A 117 5.30 7.98 -10.73
N GLU A 118 4.08 8.47 -10.94
CA GLU A 118 3.70 9.88 -10.72
C GLU A 118 2.69 10.07 -9.57
N GLY A 119 2.17 8.98 -9.00
CA GLY A 119 1.22 8.95 -7.88
C GLY A 119 0.33 7.72 -7.93
N SER A 120 -0.52 7.55 -6.92
CA SER A 120 -1.47 6.44 -6.80
C SER A 120 -2.52 6.42 -7.92
N GLU A 121 -2.88 7.57 -8.49
CA GLU A 121 -3.82 7.65 -9.61
C GLU A 121 -3.21 7.23 -10.96
N ALA A 122 -1.87 7.29 -11.10
CA ALA A 122 -1.18 7.04 -12.36
C ALA A 122 -0.84 5.56 -12.59
N GLY A 123 -1.18 4.68 -11.64
CA GLY A 123 -0.91 3.24 -11.69
C GLY A 123 -0.14 2.75 -10.46
N GLU A 124 0.84 1.89 -10.67
CA GLU A 124 1.63 1.30 -9.59
C GLU A 124 2.43 2.37 -8.83
N TRP A 125 2.11 2.53 -7.54
CA TRP A 125 2.77 3.51 -6.66
C TRP A 125 3.59 2.86 -5.56
N TRP A 126 3.04 1.82 -4.91
CA TRP A 126 3.75 1.01 -3.93
C TRP A 126 4.38 -0.20 -4.61
N THR A 127 5.52 -0.67 -4.11
CA THR A 127 6.20 -1.86 -4.64
C THR A 127 5.84 -3.09 -3.82
N ASP A 128 5.30 -4.11 -4.48
CA ASP A 128 4.98 -5.39 -3.86
C ASP A 128 6.23 -6.13 -3.37
N CYS A 129 6.12 -6.75 -2.21
CA CYS A 129 7.13 -7.61 -1.61
C CYS A 129 6.70 -9.09 -1.73
N GLU A 130 7.64 -9.97 -2.10
CA GLU A 130 7.40 -11.41 -2.18
C GLU A 130 7.22 -12.03 -0.79
N GLU A 131 6.12 -12.77 -0.60
CA GLU A 131 5.93 -13.61 0.60
C GLU A 131 6.78 -14.88 0.46
N VAL A 132 7.97 -14.89 1.07
CA VAL A 132 8.91 -16.03 1.00
C VAL A 132 8.71 -17.07 2.12
N PHE A 133 7.93 -16.75 3.16
CA PHE A 133 7.66 -17.64 4.28
C PHE A 133 6.34 -17.28 4.97
N ARG A 134 5.62 -18.30 5.46
CA ARG A 134 4.39 -18.15 6.25
C ARG A 134 4.23 -19.29 7.25
N PHE A 135 3.70 -18.97 8.43
CA PHE A 135 3.23 -19.92 9.43
C PHE A 135 1.95 -19.41 10.08
N GLU A 136 0.85 -20.18 10.01
CA GLU A 136 -0.46 -19.75 10.50
C GLU A 136 -0.92 -20.41 11.82
N GLY A 137 -0.15 -21.38 12.34
CA GLY A 137 -0.31 -21.91 13.71
C GLY A 137 -1.55 -22.78 13.95
#